data_AF-A0A7V9ATJ9-F1
#
_entry.id   AF-A0A7V9ATJ9-F1
#
_cell.length_a   1.000
_cell.length_b   1.000
_cell.length_c   1.000
_cell.angle_alpha   90.00
_cell.angle_beta   90.00
_cell.angle_gamma   90.00
#
_symmetry.space_group_name_H-M   'P 1'
#
loop_
_entity.id
_entity.type
_entity.pdbx_description
1 polymer ?
#
loop_
_entity_poly.entity_id
_entity_poly.type
_entity_poly.pdbx_seq_one_letter_code
_entity_poly.pdbx_strand_id
1 'polypeptide(L)' 'PAQVYEVPEEALEEGNGKLDAERKVELQITPSNCVQCGAITAKGGRLTPPEGGDGPNYQVA' A
#
# COMPACT_ATOMS: atom_id res chain seq x y z
N PRO A 1 3.04 5.85 7.97
CA PRO A 1 2.52 4.86 6.99
C PRO A 1 2.72 5.43 5.58
N ALA A 2 2.93 4.58 4.57
CA ALA A 2 3.16 5.02 3.19
C ALA A 2 2.03 4.56 2.28
N GLN A 3 1.74 5.33 1.23
CA GLN A 3 0.72 5.05 0.21
C GLN A 3 1.23 3.94 -0.73
N VAL A 4 1.29 2.72 -0.20
CA VAL A 4 1.71 1.50 -0.93
C VAL A 4 0.56 0.94 -1.76
N TYR A 5 -0.69 1.15 -1.32
CA TYR A 5 -1.91 0.69 -1.98
C TYR A 5 -2.72 1.91 -2.42
N GLU A 6 -3.12 1.94 -3.67
CA GLU A 6 -3.97 2.95 -4.26
C GLU A 6 -5.17 2.31 -4.95
N VAL A 7 -6.32 2.97 -4.83
CA VAL A 7 -7.55 2.53 -5.48
C VAL A 7 -7.63 3.28 -6.81
N PRO A 8 -7.73 2.58 -7.95
CA PRO A 8 -7.84 3.23 -9.25
C PRO A 8 -9.09 4.12 -9.33
N GLU A 9 -9.00 5.22 -10.07
CA GLU A 9 -10.10 6.17 -10.22
C GLU A 9 -11.34 5.50 -10.84
N GLU A 10 -11.14 4.60 -11.81
CA GLU A 10 -12.22 3.84 -12.45
C GLU A 10 -13.04 3.03 -11.43
N ALA A 11 -12.36 2.43 -10.45
CA ALA A 11 -13.01 1.65 -9.41
C ALA A 11 -13.79 2.55 -8.44
N LEU A 12 -13.31 3.77 -8.18
CA LEU A 12 -14.03 4.76 -7.37
C LEU A 12 -15.25 5.30 -8.09
N GLU A 13 -15.18 5.58 -9.39
CA GLU A 13 -16.31 6.08 -10.19
C GLU A 13 -17.47 5.10 -10.20
N GLU A 14 -17.19 3.81 -10.43
CA GLU A 14 -18.21 2.74 -10.36
C GLU A 14 -18.88 2.64 -8.98
N GLY A 15 -18.18 3.02 -7.92
CA GLY A 15 -18.67 3.07 -6.55
C GLY A 15 -19.31 4.40 -6.15
N ASN A 16 -19.57 5.33 -7.09
CA ASN A 16 -20.00 6.71 -6.80
C ASN A 16 -19.06 7.43 -5.81
N GLY A 17 -17.75 7.24 -5.97
CA GLY A 17 -16.71 7.81 -5.13
C GLY A 17 -16.52 7.12 -3.77
N LYS A 18 -17.10 5.93 -3.57
CA LYS A 18 -17.01 5.19 -2.31
C LYS A 18 -16.56 3.74 -2.54
N LEU A 19 -15.81 3.24 -1.56
CA LEU A 19 -15.54 1.81 -1.41
C LEU A 19 -16.55 1.25 -0.42
N ASP A 20 -17.40 0.35 -0.88
CA ASP A 20 -18.21 -0.50 -0.01
C ASP A 20 -17.43 -1.78 0.37
N ALA A 21 -17.78 -2.39 1.51
CA ALA A 21 -17.06 -3.55 2.02
C ALA A 21 -17.40 -4.86 1.29
N GLU A 22 -18.40 -4.86 0.41
CA GLU A 22 -18.90 -6.06 -0.28
C GLU A 22 -18.29 -6.21 -1.68
N ARG A 23 -17.85 -5.11 -2.29
CA ARG A 23 -17.21 -5.08 -3.59
C ARG A 23 -15.71 -5.37 -3.50
N LYS A 24 -15.24 -6.26 -4.38
CA LYS A 24 -13.81 -6.45 -4.62
C LYS A 24 -13.33 -5.45 -5.66
N VAL A 25 -12.19 -4.82 -5.39
CA VAL A 25 -11.50 -3.92 -6.32
C VAL A 25 -10.07 -4.40 -6.52
N GLU A 26 -9.54 -4.19 -7.71
CA GLU A 26 -8.12 -4.37 -7.98
C GLU A 26 -7.37 -3.11 -7.53
N LEU A 27 -6.35 -3.30 -6.70
CA LEU A 27 -5.54 -2.19 -6.18
C LEU A 27 -4.30 -2.01 -7.03
N GLN A 28 -3.93 -0.76 -7.29
CA GLN A 28 -2.59 -0.42 -7.77
C GLN A 28 -1.62 -0.46 -6.59
N ILE A 29 -0.55 -1.25 -6.73
CA ILE A 29 0.44 -1.43 -5.67
C ILE A 29 1.75 -0.77 -6.11
N THR A 30 2.30 0.06 -5.23
CA THR A 30 3.61 0.72 -5.43
C THR A 30 4.58 0.24 -4.33
N PRO A 31 5.28 -0.88 -4.54
CA PRO A 31 6.15 -1.48 -3.51
C PRO A 31 7.30 -0.56 -3.09
N SER A 32 7.79 0.28 -4.02
CA SER A 32 8.88 1.23 -3.77
C SER A 32 8.55 2.27 -2.70
N ASN A 33 7.27 2.51 -2.39
CA ASN A 33 6.86 3.39 -1.31
C ASN A 33 6.98 2.73 0.08
N CYS A 34 7.26 1.43 0.15
CA CYS A 34 7.27 0.68 1.40
C CYS A 34 8.42 1.13 2.32
N VAL A 35 8.08 1.86 3.38
CA VAL A 35 9.03 2.27 4.43
C VAL A 35 9.26 1.21 5.51
N GLN A 36 8.86 -0.05 5.26
CA GLN A 36 9.08 -1.20 6.14
C GLN A 36 8.64 -1.02 7.62
N CYS A 37 7.61 -0.19 7.85
CA CYS A 37 7.07 0.07 9.20
C CYS A 37 6.33 -1.10 9.88
N GLY A 38 6.29 -2.29 9.26
CA GLY A 38 5.63 -3.48 9.80
C GLY A 38 4.09 -3.51 9.66
N ALA A 39 3.44 -2.44 9.19
CA ALA A 39 1.98 -2.35 9.10
C ALA A 39 1.35 -3.44 8.21
N ILE A 40 2.02 -3.85 7.13
CA ILE A 40 1.55 -4.93 6.24
C ILE A 40 1.48 -6.25 7.01
N THR A 41 2.56 -6.61 7.71
CA THR A 41 2.63 -7.82 8.54
C THR A 41 1.65 -7.78 9.70
N ALA A 42 1.49 -6.64 10.37
CA ALA A 42 0.55 -6.48 11.48
C ALA A 42 -0.91 -6.69 11.05
N LYS A 43 -1.27 -6.36 9.80
CA LYS A 43 -2.59 -6.63 9.22
C LYS A 43 -2.73 -8.05 8.64
N GLY A 44 -1.75 -8.94 8.88
CA GLY A 44 -1.75 -10.32 8.40
C GLY A 44 -1.25 -10.50 6.96
N GLY A 45 -0.76 -9.44 6.31
CA GLY A 45 -0.15 -9.52 4.99
C GLY A 45 1.25 -10.14 5.04
N ARG A 46 1.67 -10.76 3.93
CA ARG A 46 3.03 -11.29 3.79
C ARG A 46 3.89 -10.30 3.02
N LEU A 47 4.89 -9.73 3.69
CA LEU A 47 5.92 -8.90 3.09
C LEU A 47 7.18 -9.74 2.90
N THR A 48 7.58 -10.00 1.66
CA THR A 48 8.93 -10.48 1.37
C THR A 48 9.88 -9.29 1.39
N PRO A 49 11.01 -9.33 2.12
CA PRO A 49 11.98 -8.26 2.11
C PRO A 49 12.47 -7.98 0.67
N PRO A 50 12.63 -6.71 0.26
CA PRO A 50 13.22 -6.36 -1.03
C PRO A 50 14.70 -6.80 -1.10
N GLU A 51 15.24 -6.91 -2.32
CA GLU A 51 16.68 -7.10 -2.56
C GLU A 51 17.47 -6.03 -1.78
N GLY A 52 18.60 -6.38 -1.16
CA GLY A 52 19.29 -5.50 -0.22
C GLY A 52 19.62 -4.12 -0.79
N GLY A 53 18.97 -3.07 -0.27
CA GLY A 53 19.04 -1.68 -0.74
C GLY A 53 17.84 -0.82 -0.29
N ASP A 54 17.93 0.50 -0.49
CA ASP A 54 17.16 1.67 0.03
C ASP A 54 15.76 1.41 0.63
N GLY A 55 15.74 0.94 1.88
CA GLY A 55 14.69 1.38 2.80
C GLY A 55 14.75 2.90 3.03
N PRO A 56 13.85 3.47 3.84
CA PRO A 56 13.83 4.91 4.11
C PRO A 56 15.19 5.43 4.60
N ASN A 57 15.68 6.49 3.96
CA ASN A 57 16.91 7.16 4.34
C ASN A 57 16.66 8.13 5.50
N TYR A 58 16.70 7.61 6.72
CA TYR A 58 16.44 8.39 7.93
C TYR A 58 17.60 9.34 8.22
N GLN A 59 17.30 10.64 8.30
CA GLN A 59 18.21 11.66 8.83
C GLN A 59 17.80 11.97 10.26
N VAL A 60 18.77 11.92 11.19
CA VAL A 60 18.56 12.42 12.55
C VAL A 60 18.78 13.93 12.48
N ALA A 61 17.71 14.69 12.70
CA ALA A 61 17.78 16.15 12.80
C ALA A 61 18.50 16.58 14.10
#